data_AF-A0A1Q8DKS0-F1
#
_entry.id   AF-A0A1Q8DKS0-F1
#
_cell.length_a   1.000
_cell.length_b   1.000
_cell.length_c   1.000
_cell.angle_alpha   90.00
_cell.angle_beta   90.00
_cell.angle_gamma   90.00
#
_symmetry.space_group_name_H-M   'P 1'
#
loop_
_entity.id
_entity.type
_entity.pdbx_description
1 polymer ?
#
loop_
_entity_poly.entity_id
_entity_poly.type
_entity_poly.pdbx_seq_one_letter_code
_entity_poly.pdbx_strand_id
1 'polypeptide(L)'
;MTYSLDYRKQVLKSLDEGMTFAEAAVFYDISPTTIQKWKKRLHSKTTRYIKPYKIEDEALAQDVKDHPDDYHYERAQRFDCSPTGISKALKRIGVSKKKDT
;
A
#
# COMPACT_ATOMS: atom_id res chain seq x y z
N MET A 1 -13.89 -11.41 4.67
CA MET A 1 -12.88 -12.43 4.32
C MET A 1 -12.42 -12.23 2.89
N THR A 2 -11.16 -12.56 2.60
CA THR A 2 -10.57 -12.44 1.27
C THR A 2 -10.40 -13.83 0.69
N TYR A 3 -11.09 -14.13 -0.41
CA TYR A 3 -10.96 -15.41 -1.11
C TYR A 3 -9.53 -15.62 -1.62
N SER A 4 -9.00 -16.85 -1.56
CA SER A 4 -7.66 -17.17 -2.06
C SER A 4 -7.53 -16.93 -3.57
N LEU A 5 -6.32 -16.72 -4.08
CA LEU A 5 -6.11 -16.50 -5.51
C LEU A 5 -6.52 -17.71 -6.34
N ASP A 6 -6.24 -18.90 -5.85
CA ASP A 6 -6.54 -20.14 -6.57
C ASP A 6 -8.05 -20.36 -6.68
N TYR A 7 -8.81 -20.05 -5.63
CA TYR A 7 -10.27 -20.09 -5.67
C TYR A 7 -10.84 -19.12 -6.72
N ARG A 8 -10.32 -17.88 -6.76
CA ARG A 8 -10.76 -16.90 -7.77
C ARG A 8 -10.44 -17.38 -9.19
N LYS A 9 -9.27 -17.97 -9.42
CA LYS A 9 -8.88 -18.54 -10.72
C LYS A 9 -9.80 -19.68 -11.13
N GLN A 10 -10.15 -20.57 -10.19
CA GLN A 10 -11.07 -21.67 -10.45
C GLN A 10 -12.44 -21.16 -10.88
N VAL A 11 -13.00 -20.18 -10.16
CA VAL A 11 -14.31 -19.59 -10.51
C VAL A 11 -14.26 -18.93 -11.90
N LEU A 12 -13.18 -18.22 -12.22
CA LEU A 12 -13.03 -17.61 -13.55
C LEU A 12 -12.87 -18.67 -14.65
N LYS A 13 -12.17 -19.77 -14.39
CA LYS A 13 -12.04 -20.88 -15.34
C LYS A 13 -13.40 -21.49 -15.68
N SER A 14 -14.29 -21.66 -14.71
CA SER A 14 -15.66 -22.14 -14.96
C SER A 14 -16.48 -21.19 -15.84
N LEU A 15 -16.23 -19.87 -15.77
CA LEU A 15 -16.86 -18.91 -16.69
C LEU A 15 -16.33 -19.05 -18.12
N ASP A 16 -15.02 -19.29 -18.27
CA ASP A 16 -14.40 -19.51 -19.58
C ASP A 16 -14.86 -20.83 -20.23
N GLU A 17 -15.20 -21.83 -19.41
CA GLU A 17 -15.83 -23.10 -19.83
C GLU A 17 -17.30 -22.94 -20.27
N GLY A 18 -17.88 -21.73 -20.16
CA GLY A 18 -19.20 -21.40 -20.69
C GLY A 18 -20.27 -21.15 -19.64
N MET A 19 -19.93 -21.19 -18.34
CA MET A 19 -20.88 -20.90 -17.27
C MET A 19 -21.24 -19.42 -17.24
N THR A 20 -22.51 -19.10 -17.00
CA THR A 20 -22.94 -17.71 -16.79
C THR A 20 -22.58 -17.21 -15.39
N PHE A 21 -22.54 -15.88 -15.19
CA PHE A 21 -22.30 -15.30 -13.87
C PHE A 21 -23.36 -15.69 -12.82
N ALA A 22 -24.61 -15.88 -13.24
CA ALA A 22 -25.70 -16.26 -12.34
C ALA A 22 -25.56 -17.71 -11.87
N GLU A 23 -25.25 -18.61 -12.80
CA GLU A 23 -24.99 -20.02 -12.49
C GLU A 23 -23.76 -20.18 -11.60
N ALA A 24 -22.66 -19.48 -11.92
CA ALA A 24 -21.46 -19.50 -11.11
C ALA A 24 -21.71 -18.92 -9.70
N ALA A 25 -22.53 -17.87 -9.59
CA ALA A 25 -22.88 -17.29 -8.30
C ALA A 25 -23.64 -18.27 -7.40
N VAL A 26 -24.59 -19.02 -7.98
CA VAL A 26 -25.34 -20.06 -7.26
C VAL A 26 -24.45 -21.26 -6.92
N PHE A 27 -23.63 -21.74 -7.87
CA PHE A 27 -22.79 -22.91 -7.69
C PHE A 27 -21.71 -22.70 -6.62
N TYR A 28 -21.05 -21.54 -6.63
CA TYR A 28 -19.96 -21.21 -5.72
C TYR A 28 -20.41 -20.47 -4.45
N ASP A 29 -21.72 -20.27 -4.27
CA ASP A 29 -22.33 -19.49 -3.18
C ASP A 29 -21.65 -18.12 -2.95
N ILE A 30 -21.47 -17.37 -4.04
CA ILE A 30 -20.85 -16.05 -4.02
C ILE A 30 -21.65 -15.05 -4.82
N SER A 31 -21.66 -13.80 -4.38
CA SER A 31 -22.38 -12.77 -5.11
C SER A 31 -21.83 -12.57 -6.53
N PRO A 32 -22.70 -12.37 -7.54
CA PRO A 32 -22.27 -12.16 -8.93
C PRO A 32 -21.39 -10.92 -9.08
N THR A 33 -21.59 -9.90 -8.23
CA THR A 33 -20.74 -8.70 -8.18
C THR A 33 -19.30 -9.01 -7.76
N THR A 34 -19.09 -10.04 -6.94
CA THR A 34 -17.75 -10.48 -6.52
C THR A 34 -17.01 -11.14 -7.68
N ILE A 35 -17.70 -12.00 -8.44
CA ILE A 35 -17.17 -12.63 -9.65
C ILE A 35 -16.79 -11.55 -10.68
N GLN A 36 -17.68 -10.57 -10.91
CA GLN A 36 -17.40 -9.43 -11.80
C GLN A 36 -16.17 -8.63 -11.36
N LYS A 37 -15.99 -8.41 -10.05
CA LYS A 37 -14.79 -7.75 -9.50
C LYS A 37 -13.52 -8.56 -9.78
N TRP A 38 -13.56 -9.89 -9.69
CA TRP A 38 -12.41 -10.73 -10.01
C TRP A 38 -12.08 -10.74 -11.49
N LYS A 39 -13.09 -10.73 -12.37
CA LYS A 39 -12.88 -10.58 -13.82
C LYS A 39 -12.18 -9.27 -14.16
N LYS A 40 -12.53 -8.17 -13.46
CA LYS A 40 -11.84 -6.88 -13.61
C LYS A 40 -10.45 -6.87 -12.98
N ARG A 41 -10.30 -7.51 -11.82
CA ARG A 41 -9.03 -7.58 -11.08
C ARG A 41 -8.95 -8.85 -10.25
N LEU A 42 -8.14 -9.79 -10.70
CA LEU A 42 -7.94 -11.07 -10.03
C LEU A 42 -7.28 -10.90 -8.65
N HIS A 43 -6.26 -10.06 -8.58
CA HIS A 43 -5.48 -9.84 -7.36
C HIS A 43 -6.18 -8.83 -6.43
N SER A 44 -6.17 -9.09 -5.12
CA SER A 44 -6.62 -8.10 -4.14
C SER A 44 -5.63 -6.94 -4.08
N LYS A 45 -6.11 -5.72 -3.81
CA LYS A 45 -5.23 -4.62 -3.43
C LYS A 45 -4.64 -4.95 -2.05
N THR A 46 -3.34 -5.22 -2.01
CA THR A 46 -2.61 -5.48 -0.75
C THR A 46 -2.38 -4.19 0.02
N THR A 47 -2.10 -3.10 -0.69
CA THR A 47 -1.77 -1.81 -0.10
C THR A 47 -2.59 -0.70 -0.73
N ARG A 48 -2.85 0.32 0.09
CA ARG A 48 -3.42 1.60 -0.35
C ARG A 48 -2.30 2.62 -0.39
N TYR A 49 -2.18 3.35 -1.50
CA TYR A 49 -1.35 4.54 -1.53
C TYR A 49 -1.94 5.60 -0.61
N ILE A 50 -1.16 6.07 0.35
CA ILE A 50 -1.54 7.12 1.31
C ILE A 50 -0.52 8.25 1.15
N LYS A 51 -0.98 9.44 0.74
CA LYS A 51 -0.13 10.62 0.66
C LYS A 51 0.30 11.02 2.09
N PRO A 52 1.56 11.45 2.29
CA PRO A 52 1.98 12.08 3.54
C PRO A 52 1.11 13.31 3.86
N TYR A 53 0.70 13.45 5.13
CA TYR A 53 -0.16 14.58 5.54
C TYR A 53 0.63 15.83 5.96
N LYS A 54 1.69 15.68 6.78
CA LYS A 54 2.45 16.82 7.35
C LYS A 54 3.83 17.06 6.71
N ILE A 55 4.53 15.99 6.33
CA ILE A 55 5.93 16.05 5.91
C ILE A 55 5.98 15.71 4.43
N GLU A 56 6.22 16.72 3.59
CA GLU A 56 6.47 16.55 2.15
C GLU A 56 7.88 16.00 1.91
N ASP A 57 8.00 15.08 0.96
CA ASP A 57 9.24 14.32 0.74
C ASP A 57 10.37 15.18 0.19
N GLU A 58 10.06 16.15 -0.68
CA GLU A 58 11.04 17.06 -1.27
C GLU A 58 11.66 17.99 -0.22
N ALA A 59 10.82 18.56 0.65
CA ALA A 59 11.27 19.44 1.73
C ALA A 59 12.14 18.69 2.74
N LEU A 60 11.75 17.45 3.09
CA LEU A 60 12.57 16.61 3.97
C LEU A 60 13.91 16.23 3.32
N ALA A 61 13.92 15.93 2.02
CA ALA A 61 15.15 15.60 1.30
C ALA A 61 16.12 16.80 1.22
N GLN A 62 15.60 18.03 1.13
CA GLN A 62 16.42 19.25 1.22
C GLN A 62 17.00 19.43 2.62
N ASP A 63 16.17 19.35 3.67
CA ASP A 63 16.64 19.45 5.06
C ASP A 63 17.69 18.39 5.42
N VAL A 64 17.62 17.18 4.84
CA VAL A 64 18.66 16.15 4.99
C VAL A 64 19.99 16.54 4.36
N LYS A 65 19.97 17.26 3.23
CA LYS A 65 21.18 17.74 2.55
C LYS A 65 21.80 18.93 3.28
N ASP A 66 20.97 19.87 3.71
CA ASP A 66 21.42 21.10 4.38
C ASP A 66 21.96 20.80 5.78
N HIS A 67 21.39 19.79 6.43
CA HIS A 67 21.71 19.43 7.80
C HIS A 67 21.96 17.92 7.96
N PRO A 68 23.05 17.35 7.42
CA PRO A 68 23.25 15.90 7.41
C PRO A 68 23.45 15.27 8.80
N ASP A 69 23.90 16.08 9.77
CA ASP A 69 24.22 15.62 11.11
C ASP A 69 23.10 15.73 12.15
N ASP A 70 22.02 16.41 11.78
CA ASP A 70 20.94 16.71 12.69
C ASP A 70 20.17 15.47 13.15
N TYR A 71 19.86 15.50 14.44
CA TYR A 71 19.04 14.50 15.09
C TYR A 71 17.57 14.64 14.68
N HIS A 72 16.80 13.56 14.85
CA HIS A 72 15.37 13.57 14.53
C HIS A 72 14.58 14.62 15.33
N TYR A 73 15.01 14.98 16.54
CA TYR A 73 14.32 16.00 17.35
C TYR A 73 14.54 17.43 16.80
N GLU A 74 15.70 17.72 16.21
CA GLU A 74 16.03 19.03 15.63
C GLU A 74 15.23 19.24 14.35
N ARG A 75 15.20 18.22 13.49
CA ARG A 75 14.36 18.21 12.28
C ARG A 75 12.87 18.30 12.64
N ALA A 76 12.45 17.60 13.69
CA ALA A 76 11.05 17.62 14.12
C ALA A 76 10.58 19.01 14.53
N GLN A 77 11.45 19.82 15.16
CA GLN A 77 11.15 21.22 15.48
C GLN A 77 10.98 22.08 14.22
N ARG A 78 11.77 21.87 13.16
CA ARG A 78 11.63 22.60 11.88
C ARG A 78 10.33 22.28 11.15
N PHE A 79 9.91 21.02 11.18
CA PHE A 79 8.71 20.53 10.49
C PHE A 79 7.44 20.54 11.36
N ASP A 80 7.49 21.12 12.57
CA ASP A 80 6.39 21.12 13.55
C ASP A 80 5.71 19.75 13.68
N CYS A 81 6.53 18.73 13.91
CA CYS A 81 6.07 17.35 13.97
C CYS A 81 6.77 16.57 15.09
N SER A 82 6.43 15.29 15.24
CA SER A 82 7.09 14.45 16.24
C SER A 82 8.38 13.83 15.68
N PRO A 83 9.39 13.57 16.52
CA PRO A 83 10.61 12.86 16.10
C PRO A 83 10.32 11.50 15.45
N THR A 84 9.26 10.81 15.91
CA THR A 84 8.81 9.56 15.30
C THR A 84 8.21 9.75 13.89
N GLY A 85 7.57 10.90 13.64
CA GLY A 85 7.09 11.30 12.32
C GLY A 85 8.24 11.50 11.33
N ILE A 86 9.30 12.20 11.76
CA ILE A 86 10.54 12.34 10.99
C ILE A 86 11.16 10.98 10.70
N SER A 87 11.31 10.10 11.69
CA SER A 87 11.88 8.76 11.49
C SER A 87 11.11 7.96 10.43
N LYS A 88 9.77 7.99 10.47
CA LYS A 88 8.93 7.34 9.45
C LYS A 88 9.07 8.00 8.07
N ALA A 89 9.16 9.32 8.02
CA ALA A 89 9.33 10.05 6.77
C ALA A 89 10.70 9.79 6.14
N LEU A 90 11.78 9.74 6.92
CA LEU A 90 13.12 9.36 6.46
C LEU A 90 13.16 7.94 5.89
N LYS A 91 12.51 6.98 6.57
CA LYS A 91 12.34 5.61 6.05
C LYS A 91 11.57 5.58 4.73
N ARG A 92 10.56 6.44 4.57
CA ARG A 92 9.76 6.54 3.33
C ARG A 92 10.61 7.00 2.14
N ILE A 93 11.50 7.98 2.34
CA ILE A 93 12.42 8.46 1.29
C ILE A 93 13.70 7.62 1.15
N GLY A 94 13.81 6.49 1.88
CA GLY A 94 14.97 5.58 1.80
C GLY A 94 16.24 6.11 2.45
N VAL A 95 16.16 7.17 3.26
CA VAL A 95 17.32 7.71 3.98
C VAL A 95 17.55 6.93 5.25
N SER A 96 18.73 6.34 5.38
CA SER A 96 19.23 5.76 6.62
C SER A 96 20.62 6.32 6.90
N LYS A 97 20.84 6.79 8.15
CA LYS A 97 22.15 7.21 8.60
C LYS A 97 22.71 6.16 9.54
N LYS A 98 23.81 5.53 9.14
CA LYS A 98 24.68 4.81 10.05
C LYS A 98 25.69 5.83 10.60
N LYS A 99 25.81 5.91 11.93
CA LYS A 99 26.89 6.68 12.53
C LYS A 99 28.13 5.78 12.49
N ASP A 100 29.18 6.23 11.82
CA ASP A 100 30.50 5.65 12.00
C ASP A 100 31.03 6.20 13.32
N THR A 101 31.34 5.29 14.23
CA THR A 101 32.02 5.61 15.49
C THR A 101 33.51 5.41 15.28
#